data_AF-A0A3D3BZ77-F1
#
_entry.id   AF-A0A3D3BZ77-F1
#
_cell.length_a   1.000
_cell.length_b   1.000
_cell.length_c   1.000
_cell.angle_alpha   90.00
_cell.angle_beta   90.00
_cell.angle_gamma   90.00
#
_symmetry.space_group_name_H-M   'P 1'
#
loop_
_entity.id
_entity.type
_entity.pdbx_description
1 polymer ?
#
loop_
_entity_poly.entity_id
_entity_poly.type
_entity_poly.pdbx_seq_one_letter_code
_entity_poly.pdbx_strand_id
1 'polypeptide(L)'
;YLITMDTNFAAVIHSCKSERDSAAGTWITDEMQAAYIQLHELGLAHSIEVWAGSAIVGGLYGVALGKVFFGESMFSRQANASKIALIALALQLQRWQFGLIDCQVSSQHLLSMGAEEISRHNFCVQLRDLSAHDLQPGPWKFDDDFQLASDAI
;
A
#
# COMPACT_ATOMS: atom_id res chain seq x y z
N TYR A 1 6.12 -5.41 -16.36
CA TYR A 1 6.68 -5.02 -15.04
C TYR A 1 6.87 -6.26 -14.19
N LEU A 2 7.77 -6.22 -13.20
CA LEU A 2 7.79 -7.19 -12.09
C LEU A 2 7.14 -6.53 -10.89
N ILE A 3 6.31 -7.24 -10.14
CA ILE A 3 5.66 -6.73 -8.92
C ILE A 3 6.17 -7.55 -7.74
N THR A 4 6.61 -6.90 -6.68
CA THR A 4 7.08 -7.54 -5.45
C THR A 4 6.39 -6.94 -4.22
N MET A 5 6.47 -7.66 -3.10
CA MET A 5 6.08 -7.16 -1.77
C MET A 5 7.33 -7.11 -0.89
N ASP A 6 7.41 -6.12 -0.01
CA ASP A 6 8.40 -6.04 1.08
C ASP A 6 9.85 -6.26 0.65
N THR A 7 10.18 -5.94 -0.60
CA THR A 7 11.52 -6.19 -1.16
C THR A 7 12.41 -4.97 -1.01
N ASN A 8 11.84 -3.76 -1.08
CA ASN A 8 12.60 -2.53 -0.86
C ASN A 8 11.72 -1.39 -0.32
N PHE A 9 11.19 -1.59 0.89
CA PHE A 9 10.32 -0.64 1.59
C PHE A 9 10.94 0.77 1.67
N ALA A 10 12.23 0.86 2.01
CA ALA A 10 12.95 2.13 2.12
C ALA A 10 12.96 2.93 0.80
N ALA A 11 13.14 2.26 -0.34
CA ALA A 11 13.08 2.93 -1.64
C ALA A 11 11.67 3.39 -2.01
N VAL A 12 10.63 2.65 -1.61
CA VAL A 12 9.23 3.04 -1.83
C VAL A 12 8.89 4.30 -1.06
N ILE A 13 9.10 4.32 0.27
CA ILE A 13 8.77 5.48 1.09
C ILE A 13 9.60 6.72 0.69
N HIS A 14 10.87 6.53 0.33
CA HIS A 14 11.70 7.60 -0.21
C HIS A 14 11.15 8.15 -1.54
N SER A 15 10.69 7.27 -2.43
CA SER A 15 10.09 7.72 -3.70
C SER A 15 8.77 8.47 -3.45
N CYS A 16 7.93 8.02 -2.51
CA CYS A 16 6.72 8.74 -2.12
C CYS A 16 7.02 10.14 -1.54
N LYS A 17 8.12 10.30 -0.79
CA LYS A 17 8.61 11.60 -0.33
C LYS A 17 8.98 12.50 -1.51
N SER A 18 9.89 12.03 -2.38
CA SER A 18 10.45 12.83 -3.47
C SER A 18 9.41 13.31 -4.49
N GLU A 19 8.46 12.45 -4.87
CA GLU A 19 7.42 12.86 -5.84
C GLU A 19 6.47 13.92 -5.27
N ARG A 20 6.30 13.99 -3.93
CA ARG A 20 5.44 14.97 -3.25
C ARG A 20 6.14 16.27 -2.89
N ASP A 21 7.46 16.26 -2.71
CA ASP A 21 8.24 17.46 -2.38
C ASP A 21 8.12 18.56 -3.44
N SER A 22 7.79 18.20 -4.68
CA SER A 22 7.54 19.14 -5.77
C SER A 22 6.27 20.00 -5.59
N ALA A 23 5.34 19.66 -4.67
CA ALA A 23 4.00 20.24 -4.64
C ALA A 23 3.69 21.21 -3.47
N ALA A 24 4.28 21.05 -2.28
CA ALA A 24 4.09 21.98 -1.14
C ALA A 24 4.98 21.65 0.09
N GLY A 25 6.00 20.80 -0.08
CA GLY A 25 6.57 20.02 1.02
C GLY A 25 5.70 18.82 1.37
N THR A 26 6.34 17.70 1.71
CA THR A 26 5.67 16.45 2.08
C THR A 26 5.62 16.26 3.59
N TRP A 27 4.58 15.59 4.09
CA TRP A 27 4.49 15.15 5.49
C TRP A 27 5.48 14.03 5.81
N ILE A 28 6.05 13.38 4.77
CA ILE A 28 7.02 12.28 4.88
C ILE A 28 8.40 12.89 5.16
N THR A 29 8.61 13.40 6.38
CA THR A 29 9.91 13.89 6.83
C THR A 29 10.90 12.74 7.02
N ASP A 30 12.19 13.04 7.23
CA ASP A 30 13.19 11.99 7.51
C ASP A 30 12.84 11.20 8.78
N GLU A 31 12.28 11.84 9.82
CA GLU A 31 11.82 11.13 11.02
C GLU A 31 10.65 10.20 10.71
N MET A 32 9.70 10.63 9.88
CA MET A 32 8.60 9.77 9.45
C MET A 32 9.10 8.59 8.63
N GLN A 33 10.06 8.79 7.73
CA GLN A 33 10.67 7.69 6.99
C GLN A 33 11.29 6.65 7.94
N ALA A 34 12.07 7.11 8.91
CA ALA A 34 12.69 6.23 9.90
C ALA A 34 11.64 5.46 10.72
N ALA A 35 10.55 6.12 11.14
CA ALA A 35 9.48 5.48 11.91
C ALA A 35 8.77 4.37 11.11
N TYR A 36 8.42 4.61 9.85
CA TYR A 36 7.76 3.58 9.02
C TYR A 36 8.72 2.45 8.62
N ILE A 37 10.02 2.73 8.42
CA ILE A 37 11.03 1.69 8.22
C ILE A 37 11.11 0.80 9.47
N GLN A 38 11.09 1.39 10.68
CA GLN A 38 11.04 0.62 11.91
C GLN A 38 9.75 -0.21 12.02
N LEU A 39 8.59 0.33 11.63
CA LEU A 39 7.35 -0.45 11.58
C LEU A 39 7.44 -1.60 10.58
N HIS A 40 8.12 -1.42 9.46
CA HIS A 40 8.37 -2.49 8.49
C HIS A 40 9.26 -3.59 9.06
N GLU A 41 10.34 -3.23 9.76
CA GLU A 41 11.22 -4.18 10.47
C GLU A 41 10.47 -4.96 11.55
N LEU A 42 9.45 -4.35 12.17
CA LEU A 42 8.55 -5.01 13.12
C LEU A 42 7.46 -5.86 12.45
N GLY A 43 7.40 -5.90 11.12
CA GLY A 43 6.40 -6.65 10.35
C GLY A 43 5.00 -6.04 10.39
N LEU A 44 4.89 -4.73 10.61
CA LEU A 44 3.63 -3.99 10.69
C LEU A 44 3.37 -3.10 9.47
N ALA A 45 4.44 -2.62 8.82
CA ALA A 45 4.35 -1.83 7.60
C ALA A 45 4.83 -2.63 6.39
N HIS A 46 4.12 -2.49 5.28
CA HIS A 46 4.35 -3.29 4.07
C HIS A 46 4.36 -2.42 2.82
N SER A 47 5.14 -2.83 1.84
CA SER A 47 5.26 -2.16 0.54
C SER A 47 4.93 -3.08 -0.62
N ILE A 48 4.44 -2.48 -1.70
CA ILE A 48 4.36 -3.10 -3.02
C ILE A 48 5.24 -2.30 -3.95
N GLU A 49 6.14 -2.98 -4.66
CA GLU A 49 7.03 -2.37 -5.64
C GLU A 49 6.65 -2.81 -7.06
N VAL A 50 6.65 -1.86 -7.99
CA VAL A 50 6.51 -2.12 -9.43
C VAL A 50 7.83 -1.78 -10.12
N TRP A 51 8.44 -2.79 -10.73
CA TRP A 51 9.76 -2.72 -11.35
C TRP A 51 9.68 -2.74 -12.87
N ALA A 52 10.47 -1.89 -13.51
CA ALA A 52 10.82 -1.97 -14.93
C ALA A 52 12.32 -2.21 -15.05
N GLY A 53 12.72 -3.44 -15.38
CA GLY A 53 14.11 -3.86 -15.27
C GLY A 53 14.59 -3.79 -13.81
N SER A 54 15.66 -3.04 -13.56
CA SER A 54 16.23 -2.85 -12.21
C SER A 54 15.69 -1.62 -11.47
N ALA A 55 14.79 -0.84 -12.07
CA ALA A 55 14.29 0.41 -11.49
C ALA A 55 12.87 0.24 -10.93
N ILE A 56 12.63 0.78 -9.73
CA ILE A 56 11.28 0.92 -9.18
C ILE A 56 10.60 2.12 -9.84
N VAL A 57 9.54 1.84 -10.59
CA VAL A 57 8.79 2.82 -11.39
C VAL A 57 7.43 3.17 -10.81
N GLY A 58 7.03 2.48 -9.74
CA GLY A 58 5.87 2.82 -8.94
C GLY A 58 5.77 1.91 -7.73
N GLY A 59 4.84 2.23 -6.85
CA GLY A 59 4.64 1.45 -5.64
C GLY A 59 3.77 2.18 -4.65
N LEU A 60 3.49 1.50 -3.55
CA LEU A 60 2.78 2.02 -2.39
C LEU A 60 3.30 1.39 -1.12
N TYR A 61 3.05 2.05 0.00
CA TYR A 61 3.28 1.47 1.32
C TYR A 61 2.10 1.75 2.24
N GLY A 62 1.98 0.94 3.28
CA GLY A 62 0.93 1.07 4.28
C GLY A 62 1.19 0.24 5.53
N VAL A 63 0.27 0.31 6.48
CA VAL A 63 0.32 -0.44 7.75
C VAL A 63 -0.78 -1.48 7.77
N ALA A 64 -0.50 -2.68 8.25
CA ALA A 64 -1.49 -3.72 8.46
C ALA A 64 -1.80 -3.88 9.96
N LEU A 65 -3.08 -3.89 10.31
CA LEU A 65 -3.57 -4.25 11.65
C LEU A 65 -4.74 -5.23 11.50
N GLY A 66 -4.52 -6.47 11.92
CA GLY A 66 -5.45 -7.56 11.71
C GLY A 66 -5.81 -7.72 10.23
N LYS A 67 -7.09 -7.48 9.90
CA LYS A 67 -7.64 -7.56 8.53
C LYS A 67 -7.94 -6.19 7.91
N VAL A 68 -7.26 -5.15 8.37
CA VAL A 68 -7.29 -3.80 7.79
C VAL A 68 -5.90 -3.40 7.30
N PHE A 69 -5.84 -2.85 6.09
CA PHE A 69 -4.63 -2.23 5.55
C PHE A 69 -4.85 -0.72 5.41
N PHE A 70 -3.98 0.08 6.00
CA PHE A 70 -4.00 1.55 5.93
C PHE A 70 -3.01 1.99 4.85
N GLY A 71 -3.53 2.44 3.70
CA GLY A 71 -2.70 2.88 2.58
C GLY A 71 -2.13 4.27 2.83
N GLU A 72 -0.84 4.41 3.10
CA GLU A 72 -0.25 5.68 3.53
C GLU A 72 0.14 6.57 2.34
N SER A 73 0.82 5.99 1.36
CA SER A 73 1.16 6.71 0.14
C SER A 73 1.49 5.79 -1.01
N MET A 74 1.44 6.36 -2.20
CA MET A 74 1.83 5.72 -3.44
C MET A 74 2.53 6.71 -4.36
N PHE A 75 3.29 6.19 -5.32
CA PHE A 75 3.97 7.00 -6.33
C PHE A 75 3.99 6.27 -7.69
N SER A 76 4.11 7.05 -8.75
CA SER A 76 4.13 6.53 -10.13
C SER A 76 5.08 7.37 -10.98
N ARG A 77 6.15 6.76 -11.49
CA ARG A 77 7.10 7.35 -12.45
C ARG A 77 6.83 6.90 -13.89
N GLN A 78 6.09 5.83 -14.07
CA GLN A 78 5.52 5.41 -15.35
C GLN A 78 3.99 5.37 -15.27
N ALA A 79 3.33 5.45 -16.42
CA ALA A 79 1.87 5.40 -16.49
C ALA A 79 1.35 4.12 -15.81
N ASN A 80 0.29 4.27 -15.02
CA ASN A 80 -0.40 3.19 -14.30
C ASN A 80 0.43 2.40 -13.26
N ALA A 81 1.70 2.72 -12.99
CA ALA A 81 2.52 1.92 -12.08
C ALA A 81 1.96 1.87 -10.64
N SER A 82 1.50 3.00 -10.09
CA SER A 82 0.83 3.01 -8.77
C SER A 82 -0.50 2.25 -8.77
N LYS A 83 -1.25 2.32 -9.87
CA LYS A 83 -2.52 1.59 -10.04
C LYS A 83 -2.30 0.08 -10.07
N ILE A 84 -1.27 -0.37 -10.80
CA ILE A 84 -0.85 -1.78 -10.83
C ILE A 84 -0.47 -2.25 -9.41
N ALA A 85 0.28 -1.44 -8.66
CA ALA A 85 0.63 -1.75 -7.27
C ALA A 85 -0.63 -1.91 -6.38
N LEU A 86 -1.60 -1.01 -6.51
CA LEU A 86 -2.85 -1.06 -5.75
C LEU A 86 -3.72 -2.27 -6.11
N ILE A 87 -3.84 -2.60 -7.40
CA ILE A 87 -4.58 -3.79 -7.85
C ILE A 87 -3.91 -5.06 -7.31
N ALA A 88 -2.59 -5.15 -7.42
CA ALA A 88 -1.85 -6.31 -6.92
C ALA A 88 -2.03 -6.49 -5.41
N LEU A 89 -1.93 -5.39 -4.64
CA LEU A 89 -2.24 -5.38 -3.22
C LEU A 89 -3.66 -5.89 -2.96
N ALA A 90 -4.67 -5.27 -3.58
CA ALA A 90 -6.07 -5.57 -3.32
C ALA A 90 -6.41 -7.05 -3.59
N LEU A 91 -5.90 -7.62 -4.69
CA LEU A 91 -6.09 -9.03 -5.01
C LEU A 91 -5.44 -9.95 -3.98
N GLN A 92 -4.22 -9.66 -3.53
CA GLN A 92 -3.56 -10.47 -2.51
C GLN A 92 -4.23 -10.34 -1.14
N LEU A 93 -4.63 -9.13 -0.75
CA LEU A 93 -5.37 -8.85 0.47
C LEU A 93 -6.73 -9.57 0.48
N GLN A 94 -7.42 -9.63 -0.65
CA GLN A 94 -8.66 -10.40 -0.80
C GLN A 94 -8.42 -11.90 -0.56
N ARG A 95 -7.34 -12.47 -1.12
CA ARG A 95 -6.96 -13.87 -0.88
C ARG A 95 -6.64 -14.13 0.60
N TRP A 96 -6.03 -13.16 1.26
CA TRP A 96 -5.76 -13.18 2.71
C TRP A 96 -6.95 -12.74 3.57
N GLN A 97 -8.14 -12.57 3.00
CA GLN A 97 -9.37 -12.23 3.71
C GLN A 97 -9.30 -10.91 4.49
N PHE A 98 -8.55 -9.93 3.99
CA PHE A 98 -8.66 -8.55 4.49
C PHE A 98 -10.02 -7.98 4.13
N GLY A 99 -10.60 -7.20 5.04
CA GLY A 99 -11.92 -6.60 4.86
C GLY A 99 -11.87 -5.16 4.35
N LEU A 100 -10.77 -4.45 4.57
CA LEU A 100 -10.69 -3.01 4.29
C LEU A 100 -9.28 -2.59 3.85
N ILE A 101 -9.23 -1.76 2.80
CA ILE A 101 -8.12 -0.85 2.53
C ILE A 101 -8.61 0.55 2.90
N ASP A 102 -8.07 1.13 3.97
CA ASP A 102 -8.32 2.52 4.34
C ASP A 102 -7.47 3.45 3.46
N CYS A 103 -8.13 4.41 2.82
CA CYS A 103 -7.52 5.43 1.96
C CYS A 103 -7.58 6.84 2.58
N GLN A 104 -7.94 6.93 3.87
CA GLN A 104 -8.05 8.15 4.68
C GLN A 104 -8.89 9.26 4.03
N VAL A 105 -8.26 10.16 3.27
CA VAL A 105 -8.91 11.30 2.63
C VAL A 105 -9.27 10.94 1.19
N SER A 106 -10.56 11.03 0.87
CA SER A 106 -11.04 10.74 -0.48
C SER A 106 -10.43 11.70 -1.51
N SER A 107 -10.21 11.17 -2.71
CA SER A 107 -9.79 11.96 -3.87
C SER A 107 -10.47 11.41 -5.12
N GLN A 108 -10.63 12.24 -6.15
CA GLN A 108 -11.20 11.78 -7.43
C GLN A 108 -10.43 10.59 -8.02
N HIS A 109 -9.10 10.57 -7.84
CA HIS A 109 -8.27 9.45 -8.27
C HIS A 109 -8.65 8.14 -7.58
N LEU A 110 -8.76 8.14 -6.25
CA LEU A 110 -9.16 6.96 -5.47
C LEU A 110 -10.58 6.51 -5.82
N LEU A 111 -11.53 7.44 -5.94
CA LEU A 111 -12.92 7.13 -6.32
C LEU A 111 -12.97 6.46 -7.71
N SER A 112 -12.19 6.95 -8.68
CA SER A 112 -12.09 6.32 -10.00
C SER A 112 -11.48 4.91 -10.00
N MET A 113 -10.80 4.54 -8.92
CA MET A 113 -10.23 3.20 -8.71
C MET A 113 -11.16 2.28 -7.90
N GLY A 114 -12.36 2.74 -7.56
CA GLY A 114 -13.37 1.96 -6.84
C GLY A 114 -13.38 2.19 -5.33
N ALA A 115 -12.70 3.21 -4.81
CA ALA A 115 -12.87 3.60 -3.42
C ALA A 115 -14.29 4.15 -3.19
N GLU A 116 -14.85 3.87 -2.02
CA GLU A 116 -16.16 4.36 -1.59
C GLU A 116 -16.04 5.12 -0.27
N GLU A 117 -16.84 6.17 -0.12
CA GLU A 117 -16.93 6.89 1.14
C GLU A 117 -17.94 6.20 2.05
N ILE A 118 -17.51 5.86 3.27
CA ILE A 118 -18.39 5.31 4.30
C ILE A 118 -18.50 6.28 5.48
N SER A 119 -19.61 6.20 6.22
CA SER A 119 -19.74 6.98 7.44
C SER A 119 -18.65 6.62 8.45
N ARG A 120 -18.18 7.60 9.22
CA ARG A 120 -17.22 7.36 10.32
C ARG A 120 -17.71 6.29 11.29
N HIS A 121 -19.02 6.23 11.55
CA HIS A 121 -19.60 5.20 12.41
C HIS A 121 -19.38 3.79 11.83
N ASN A 122 -19.70 3.59 10.55
CA ASN A 122 -19.51 2.31 9.88
C ASN A 122 -18.03 1.92 9.80
N PHE A 123 -17.15 2.89 9.52
CA PHE A 123 -15.70 2.67 9.54
C PHE A 123 -15.24 2.19 10.93
N CYS A 124 -15.63 2.87 12.01
CA CYS A 124 -15.23 2.49 13.36
C CYS A 124 -15.75 1.11 13.78
N VAL A 125 -16.94 0.70 13.33
CA VAL A 125 -17.48 -0.64 13.57
C VAL A 125 -16.61 -1.69 12.85
N GLN A 126 -16.40 -1.52 11.54
CA GLN A 126 -15.58 -2.46 10.76
C GLN A 126 -14.14 -2.52 11.27
N LEU A 127 -13.53 -1.37 11.60
CA LEU A 127 -12.18 -1.30 12.13
C LEU A 127 -12.04 -2.11 13.43
N ARG A 128 -12.99 -1.99 14.36
CA ARG A 128 -12.95 -2.73 15.62
C ARG A 128 -12.97 -4.24 15.38
N ASP A 129 -13.84 -4.69 14.49
CA ASP A 129 -14.01 -6.12 14.24
C ASP A 129 -12.79 -6.68 13.48
N LEU A 130 -12.36 -6.02 12.41
CA LEU A 130 -11.28 -6.48 11.55
C LEU A 130 -9.89 -6.38 12.19
N SER A 131 -9.62 -5.35 13.01
CA SER A 131 -8.32 -5.17 13.68
C SER A 131 -8.10 -6.12 14.86
N ALA A 132 -9.15 -6.78 15.36
CA ALA A 132 -9.04 -7.77 16.45
C ALA A 132 -8.47 -9.13 15.99
N HIS A 133 -8.34 -9.34 14.68
CA HIS A 133 -7.73 -10.55 14.13
C HIS A 133 -6.21 -10.51 14.26
N ASP A 134 -5.59 -11.68 14.46
CA ASP A 134 -4.13 -11.80 14.46
C ASP A 134 -3.57 -11.50 13.06
N LEU A 135 -2.54 -10.68 13.02
CA LEU A 135 -1.70 -10.49 11.83
C LEU A 135 -0.55 -11.50 11.89
N GLN A 136 -0.24 -12.13 10.76
CA GLN A 136 0.99 -12.91 10.67
C GLN A 136 2.19 -11.95 10.64
N PRO A 137 3.10 -12.01 11.61
CA PRO A 137 4.26 -11.13 11.63
C PRO A 137 5.28 -11.54 10.57
N GLY A 138 5.97 -10.55 10.01
CA GLY A 138 7.10 -10.75 9.10
C GLY A 138 6.87 -10.19 7.71
N PRO A 139 7.87 -10.34 6.81
CA PRO A 139 7.81 -9.79 5.47
C PRO A 139 6.73 -10.50 4.65
N TRP A 140 5.92 -9.71 3.95
CA TRP A 140 4.92 -10.18 3.02
C TRP A 140 5.55 -10.66 1.73
N LYS A 141 4.93 -11.68 1.13
CA LYS A 141 5.21 -12.16 -0.22
C LYS A 141 3.89 -12.51 -0.85
N PHE A 142 3.78 -12.35 -2.16
CA PHE A 142 2.63 -12.89 -2.88
C PHE A 142 2.56 -14.41 -2.69
N ASP A 143 1.36 -14.96 -2.71
CA ASP A 143 1.18 -16.41 -2.74
C ASP A 143 1.85 -16.98 -4.01
N ASP A 144 2.36 -18.21 -3.95
CA ASP A 144 3.16 -18.80 -5.05
C ASP A 144 2.42 -18.88 -6.39
N ASP A 145 1.09 -19.00 -6.35
CA ASP A 145 0.19 -19.03 -7.52
C ASP A 145 -0.39 -17.65 -7.87
N PHE A 146 0.06 -16.57 -7.23
CA PHE A 146 -0.40 -15.23 -7.53
C PHE A 146 -0.05 -14.84 -8.97
N GLN A 147 -1.07 -14.45 -9.73
CA GLN A 147 -0.92 -13.92 -11.07
C GLN A 147 -1.72 -12.63 -11.20
N LEU A 148 -1.03 -11.58 -11.64
CA LEU A 148 -1.72 -10.37 -12.06
C LEU A 148 -2.28 -10.61 -13.46
N ALA A 149 -3.60 -10.52 -13.61
CA ALA A 149 -4.24 -10.69 -14.92
C ALA A 149 -3.62 -9.72 -15.94
N SER A 150 -3.39 -10.19 -17.17
CA SER A 150 -2.78 -9.40 -18.25
C SER A 150 -3.54 -8.11 -18.56
N ASP A 151 -4.84 -8.10 -18.33
CA ASP A 151 -5.72 -6.95 -18.59
C ASP A 151 -5.64 -5.87 -17.49
N ALA A 152 -4.93 -6.16 -16.39
CA ALA A 152 -4.67 -5.22 -15.31
C ALA A 152 -3.36 -4.41 -15.49
N ILE A 153 -2.58 -4.68 -16.54
CA ILE A 153 -1.30 -4.03 -16.87
C ILE A 153 -1.48 -3.01 -18.00
#